data_AF-A0A2V9FIT9-F1
#
_entry.id   AF-A0A2V9FIT9-F1
#
_cell.length_a   1.000
_cell.length_b   1.000
_cell.length_c   1.000
_cell.angle_alpha   90.00
_cell.angle_beta   90.00
_cell.angle_gamma   90.00
#
_symmetry.space_group_name_H-M   'P 1'
#
loop_
_entity.id
_entity.type
_entity.pdbx_description
1 polymer ?
#
loop_
_entity_poly.entity_id
_entity_poly.type
_entity_poly.pdbx_seq_one_letter_code
_entity_poly.pdbx_strand_id
1 'polypeptide(L)'
;MTKIVRKSLSDSPMTVRRKRRLGKLAKRADSAIDFSDIPELTGKFWENAVRNPFYRPVKKQLTLRLDVDVIFWLRKHGRGYQTRANALLRAAMLQDVNQRTS
;
A
#
# COMPACT_ATOMS: atom_id res chain seq x y z
N MET A 1 17.32 1.24 22.42
CA MET A 1 17.59 0.47 21.18
C MET A 1 16.44 -0.52 20.96
N THR A 2 15.61 -0.33 19.94
CA THR A 2 14.49 -1.24 19.64
C THR A 2 14.97 -2.40 18.76
N LYS A 3 14.83 -3.63 19.27
CA LYS A 3 15.23 -4.86 18.57
C LYS A 3 14.19 -5.17 17.49
N ILE A 4 14.59 -5.16 16.22
CA ILE A 4 13.71 -5.57 15.11
C ILE A 4 13.48 -7.08 15.21
N VAL A 5 12.23 -7.50 15.39
CA VAL A 5 11.83 -8.91 15.40
C VAL A 5 11.25 -9.26 14.02
N ARG A 6 11.90 -10.18 13.31
CA ARG A 6 11.32 -10.81 12.10
C ARG A 6 10.60 -12.09 12.50
N LYS A 7 9.37 -12.26 12.02
CA LYS A 7 8.62 -13.52 12.09
C LYS A 7 8.20 -13.92 10.69
N SER A 8 8.34 -15.19 10.38
CA SER A 8 7.91 -15.86 9.16
C SER A 8 6.74 -16.81 9.45
N LEU A 9 6.04 -17.28 8.41
CA LEU A 9 4.97 -18.27 8.58
C LEU A 9 5.48 -19.58 9.21
N SER A 10 6.73 -19.94 8.94
CA SER A 10 7.43 -21.06 9.59
C SER A 10 7.58 -20.88 11.10
N ASP A 11 7.71 -19.65 11.59
CA ASP A 11 7.86 -19.34 13.02
C ASP A 11 6.52 -19.41 13.79
N SER A 12 5.41 -19.64 13.07
CA SER A 12 4.07 -19.72 13.67
C SER A 12 3.34 -20.98 13.21
N PRO A 13 3.82 -22.18 13.59
CA PRO A 13 3.29 -23.45 13.10
C PRO A 13 1.81 -23.63 13.47
N MET A 14 1.07 -24.27 12.57
CA MET A 14 -0.36 -24.54 12.75
C MET A 14 -0.57 -25.80 13.60
N THR A 15 -0.28 -25.69 14.89
CA THR A 15 -0.42 -26.79 15.86
C THR A 15 -1.88 -27.21 16.04
N VAL A 16 -2.10 -28.46 16.47
CA VAL A 16 -3.45 -29.01 16.76
C VAL A 16 -4.20 -28.12 17.77
N ARG A 17 -3.51 -27.64 18.81
CA ARG A 17 -4.06 -26.70 19.79
C ARG A 17 -4.52 -25.39 19.14
N ARG A 18 -3.73 -24.84 18.20
CA ARG A 18 -4.08 -23.62 17.47
C ARG A 18 -5.31 -23.85 16.57
N LYS A 19 -5.35 -24.96 15.83
CA LYS A 19 -6.52 -25.33 15.01
C LYS A 19 -7.78 -25.46 15.86
N ARG A 20 -7.70 -26.16 17.00
CA ARG A 20 -8.83 -26.31 17.94
C ARG A 20 -9.30 -24.95 18.49
N ARG A 21 -8.37 -24.06 18.85
CA ARG A 21 -8.69 -22.70 19.31
C ARG A 21 -9.38 -21.88 18.21
N LEU A 22 -8.87 -21.91 16.97
CA LEU A 22 -9.48 -21.22 15.83
C LEU A 22 -10.88 -21.77 15.53
N GLY A 23 -11.07 -23.10 15.57
CA GLY A 23 -12.38 -23.72 15.40
C GLY A 23 -13.38 -23.33 16.49
N LYS A 24 -12.92 -23.10 17.74
CA LYS A 24 -13.77 -22.56 18.81
C LYS A 24 -14.15 -21.10 18.56
N LEU A 25 -13.19 -20.28 18.10
CA LEU A 25 -13.44 -18.87 17.79
C LEU A 25 -14.40 -18.70 16.61
N ALA A 26 -14.25 -19.50 15.56
CA ALA A 26 -15.12 -19.46 14.38
C ALA A 26 -16.59 -19.84 14.67
N LYS A 27 -16.85 -20.55 15.77
CA LYS A 27 -18.20 -20.92 16.22
C LYS A 27 -18.82 -19.91 17.18
N ARG A 28 -18.08 -18.87 17.61
CA ARG A 28 -18.59 -17.82 18.49
C ARG A 28 -19.48 -16.89 17.66
N ALA A 29 -20.60 -16.45 18.22
CA ALA A 29 -21.46 -15.47 17.58
C ALA A 29 -20.77 -14.10 17.50
N ASP A 30 -21.00 -13.37 16.42
CA ASP A 30 -20.41 -12.05 16.19
C ASP A 30 -20.84 -11.01 17.25
N SER A 31 -22.06 -11.15 17.79
CA SER A 31 -22.57 -10.30 18.88
C SER A 31 -21.78 -10.42 20.19
N ALA A 32 -20.99 -11.49 20.35
CA ALA A 32 -20.13 -11.68 21.51
C ALA A 32 -18.72 -11.12 21.28
N ILE A 33 -18.44 -10.47 20.15
CA ILE A 33 -17.17 -9.77 19.91
C ILE A 33 -17.20 -8.46 20.70
N ASP A 34 -16.19 -8.27 21.54
CA ASP A 34 -16.00 -7.04 22.30
C ASP A 34 -15.24 -6.02 21.44
N PHE A 35 -15.83 -4.84 21.24
CA PHE A 35 -15.25 -3.72 20.50
C PHE A 35 -14.95 -2.51 21.40
N SER A 36 -14.98 -2.69 22.73
CA SER A 36 -14.78 -1.59 23.68
C SER A 36 -13.41 -0.90 23.56
N ASP A 37 -12.40 -1.61 23.06
CA ASP A 37 -11.04 -1.13 22.85
C ASP A 37 -10.78 -0.57 21.44
N ILE A 38 -11.65 -0.87 20.47
CA ILE A 38 -11.49 -0.51 19.06
C ILE A 38 -12.81 0.04 18.51
N PRO A 39 -12.98 1.37 18.42
CA PRO A 39 -14.20 1.96 17.91
C PRO A 39 -14.44 1.58 16.45
N GLU A 40 -15.72 1.50 16.06
CA GLU A 40 -16.12 1.13 14.70
C GLU A 40 -15.60 2.13 13.66
N LEU A 41 -15.14 1.60 12.52
CA LEU A 41 -14.65 2.37 11.38
C LEU A 41 -15.83 2.97 10.60
N THR A 42 -16.39 4.06 11.11
CA THR A 42 -17.50 4.79 10.49
C THR A 42 -17.09 5.54 9.22
N GLY A 43 -18.05 6.00 8.40
CA GLY A 43 -17.78 6.80 7.21
C GLY A 43 -16.90 8.03 7.47
N LYS A 44 -17.09 8.69 8.62
CA LYS A 44 -16.27 9.83 9.08
C LYS A 44 -14.80 9.49 9.28
N PHE A 45 -14.48 8.23 9.65
CA PHE A 45 -13.10 7.76 9.73
C PHE A 45 -12.48 7.72 8.33
N TRP A 46 -13.20 7.19 7.35
CA TRP A 46 -12.72 7.05 5.98
C TRP A 46 -12.59 8.38 5.24
N GLU A 47 -13.45 9.36 5.54
CA GLU A 47 -13.33 10.72 5.02
C GLU A 47 -11.98 11.37 5.37
N ASN A 48 -11.45 11.07 6.57
CA ASN A 48 -10.19 11.63 7.08
C ASN A 48 -9.02 10.63 6.99
N ALA A 49 -9.25 9.43 6.46
CA ALA A 49 -8.24 8.39 6.41
C ALA A 49 -7.13 8.77 5.42
N VAL A 50 -5.93 8.98 5.95
CA VAL A 50 -4.74 9.21 5.12
C VAL A 50 -4.34 7.88 4.48
N ARG A 51 -4.23 7.87 3.15
CA ARG A 51 -3.71 6.73 2.41
C ARG A 51 -2.34 6.34 2.97
N ASN A 52 -2.18 5.06 3.30
CA ASN A 52 -1.01 4.49 4.00
C ASN A 52 0.30 5.24 3.68
N PRO A 53 0.86 5.99 4.64
CA PRO A 53 2.07 6.80 4.42
C PRO A 53 3.30 5.93 4.12
N PHE A 54 3.24 4.63 4.43
CA PHE A 54 4.29 3.66 4.15
C PHE A 54 4.18 3.02 2.76
N TYR A 55 3.15 3.36 1.97
CA TYR A 55 3.05 2.88 0.61
C TYR A 55 4.16 3.50 -0.25
N ARG A 56 5.18 2.69 -0.56
CA ARG A 56 6.27 3.04 -1.48
C ARG A 56 6.12 2.20 -2.74
N PRO A 57 5.76 2.80 -3.89
CA PRO A 57 5.73 2.08 -5.15
C PRO A 57 7.10 1.46 -5.44
N VAL A 58 7.12 0.17 -5.77
CA VAL A 58 8.35 -0.51 -6.20
C VAL A 58 8.72 0.02 -7.57
N LYS A 59 9.83 0.76 -7.65
CA LYS A 59 10.37 1.25 -8.92
C LYS A 59 11.19 0.13 -9.56
N LYS A 60 10.91 -0.19 -10.82
CA LYS A 60 11.75 -1.07 -11.63
C LYS A 60 12.65 -0.22 -12.51
N GLN A 61 13.93 -0.53 -12.56
CA GLN A 61 14.86 0.12 -13.48
C GLN A 61 14.59 -0.39 -14.89
N LEU A 62 14.33 0.53 -15.82
CA LEU A 62 14.12 0.25 -17.24
C LEU A 62 15.05 1.17 -18.05
N THR A 63 15.62 0.65 -19.13
CA THR A 63 16.35 1.46 -20.12
C THR A 63 15.36 1.95 -21.16
N LEU A 64 15.10 3.26 -21.18
CA LEU A 64 14.21 3.93 -22.14
C LEU A 64 14.99 5.03 -22.86
N ARG A 65 14.73 5.21 -24.16
CA ARG A 65 15.21 6.36 -24.94
C ARG A 65 14.14 7.45 -24.91
N LEU A 66 14.56 8.68 -24.61
CA LEU A 66 13.73 9.88 -24.66
C LEU A 66 14.41 10.88 -25.59
N ASP A 67 13.61 11.70 -26.25
CA ASP A 67 14.12 12.75 -27.11
C ASP A 67 14.92 13.79 -26.32
N VAL A 68 15.87 14.42 -27.00
CA VAL A 68 16.84 15.32 -26.39
C VAL A 68 16.17 16.55 -25.78
N ASP A 69 15.19 17.12 -26.49
CA ASP A 69 14.37 18.25 -26.04
C ASP A 69 13.53 17.91 -24.80
N VAL A 70 12.94 16.72 -24.74
CA VAL A 70 12.22 16.21 -23.57
C VAL A 70 13.15 16.10 -22.36
N ILE A 71 14.38 15.60 -22.56
CA ILE A 71 15.39 15.53 -21.51
C ILE A 71 15.77 16.94 -21.03
N PHE A 72 16.00 17.88 -21.95
CA PHE A 72 16.30 19.28 -21.60
C PHE A 72 15.16 19.92 -20.79
N TRP A 73 13.92 19.75 -21.22
CA TRP A 73 12.75 20.26 -20.52
C TRP A 73 12.62 19.67 -19.11
N LEU A 74 12.76 18.36 -18.95
CA LEU A 74 12.70 17.68 -17.66
C LEU A 74 13.81 18.16 -16.69
N ARG A 75 14.98 18.52 -17.24
CA ARG A 75 16.14 19.01 -16.48
C ARG A 75 16.09 20.50 -16.19
N LYS A 76 15.21 21.28 -16.81
CA LYS A 76 15.05 22.74 -16.60
C LYS A 76 14.90 23.12 -15.12
N HIS A 77 14.24 22.28 -14.33
CA HIS A 77 14.02 22.51 -12.89
C HIS A 77 15.09 21.86 -11.98
N GLY A 78 16.29 21.56 -12.52
CA GLY A 78 17.42 21.05 -11.76
C GLY A 78 17.34 19.57 -11.41
N ARG A 79 17.90 19.20 -10.25
CA ARG A 79 17.98 17.79 -9.78
C ARG A 79 16.57 17.17 -9.66
N GLY A 80 16.49 15.84 -9.82
CA GLY A 80 15.23 15.10 -9.66
C GLY A 80 14.38 14.91 -10.93
N TYR A 81 14.94 15.14 -12.12
CA TYR A 81 14.21 14.99 -13.39
C TYR A 81 13.61 13.58 -13.58
N GLN A 82 14.27 12.51 -13.10
CA GLN A 82 13.75 11.14 -13.13
C GLN A 82 12.47 10.99 -12.30
N THR A 83 12.41 11.63 -11.12
CA THR A 83 11.21 11.62 -10.28
C THR A 83 10.07 12.37 -10.95
N ARG A 84 10.37 13.51 -11.60
CA ARG A 84 9.39 14.27 -12.39
C ARG A 84 8.87 13.48 -13.58
N ALA A 85 9.76 12.82 -14.32
CA ALA A 85 9.38 11.96 -15.45
C ALA A 85 8.43 10.85 -14.99
N ASN A 86 8.76 10.16 -13.89
CA ASN A 86 7.88 9.12 -13.36
C ASN A 86 6.53 9.67 -12.84
N ALA A 87 6.50 10.88 -12.28
CA ALA A 87 5.26 11.53 -11.88
C ALA A 87 4.37 11.87 -13.08
N LEU A 88 4.96 12.40 -14.16
CA LEU A 88 4.26 12.71 -15.40
C LEU A 88 3.68 11.46 -16.06
N LEU A 89 4.47 10.40 -16.18
CA LEU A 89 4.01 9.11 -16.70
C LEU A 89 2.86 8.53 -15.86
N ARG A 90 2.93 8.66 -14.54
CA ARG A 90 1.85 8.23 -13.65
C ARG A 90 0.57 9.04 -13.86
N ALA A 91 0.68 10.35 -14.02
CA ALA A 91 -0.47 11.21 -14.27
C ALA A 91 -1.16 10.83 -15.60
N ALA A 92 -0.38 10.67 -16.67
CA ALA A 92 -0.88 10.23 -17.97
C ALA A 92 -1.56 8.86 -17.90
N MET A 93 -0.94 7.89 -17.22
CA MET A 93 -1.52 6.56 -17.00
C MET A 93 -2.86 6.62 -16.26
N LEU A 94 -2.96 7.42 -15.19
CA LEU A 94 -4.21 7.55 -14.43
C LEU A 94 -5.33 8.20 -15.26
N GLN A 95 -5.00 9.19 -16.10
CA GLN A 95 -5.97 9.78 -17.02
C GLN A 95 -6.50 8.77 -18.04
N ASP A 96 -5.61 7.99 -18.66
CA ASP A 96 -6.00 6.92 -19.60
C ASP A 96 -6.87 5.85 -18.93
N VAL A 97 -6.52 5.42 -17.71
CA VAL A 97 -7.34 4.45 -16.96
C VAL A 97 -8.75 4.99 -16.69
N ASN A 98 -8.86 6.25 -16.23
CA ASN A 98 -10.16 6.86 -15.93
C ASN A 98 -11.03 7.03 -17.18
N GLN A 99 -10.43 7.34 -18.33
CA GLN A 99 -11.15 7.46 -19.60
C GLN A 99 -11.71 6.12 -20.09
N ARG A 100 -11.06 5.00 -19.77
CA ARG A 100 -11.53 3.65 -20.14
C ARG A 100 -12.59 3.08 -19.22
N THR A 101 -12.72 3.63 -18.02
CA THR A 101 -13.70 3.20 -17.02
C THR A 101 -14.97 4.06 -17.00
N SER A 102 -15.02 5.10 -17.83
CA SER A 102 -16.19 5.94 -18.09
C SER A 102 -16.86 5.52 -19.39
#